data_AF-A0AAV2E3Y3-F1
#
_entry.id   AF-A0AAV2E3Y3-F1
#
_cell.length_a   1.000
_cell.length_b   1.000
_cell.length_c   1.000
_cell.angle_alpha   90.00
_cell.angle_beta   90.00
_cell.angle_gamma   90.00
#
_symmetry.space_group_name_H-M   'P 1'
#
loop_
_entity.id
_entity.type
_entity.pdbx_description
1 polymer ?
#
loop_
_entity_poly.entity_id
_entity_poly.type
_entity_poly.pdbx_seq_one_letter_code
_entity_poly.pdbx_strand_id
1 'polypeptide(L)'
;MAVPNSKLLLVASIFILGALASQAMARYTSDESSMRLRHEQWMARYGRVYGSSREKEVRYQIFKDNAALVDSFNAAGDKPYKLGTNQFADLTNEEFKM
;
A
#
# COMPACT_ATOMS: atom_id res chain seq x y z
N MET A 1 -28.19 15.81 -38.82
CA MET A 1 -26.75 15.60 -39.06
C MET A 1 -26.33 14.38 -38.24
N ALA A 2 -25.86 13.30 -38.88
CA ALA A 2 -25.42 12.10 -38.16
C ALA A 2 -24.14 12.41 -37.37
N VAL A 3 -24.09 12.04 -36.10
CA VAL A 3 -22.85 12.11 -35.33
C VAL A 3 -21.88 11.10 -35.96
N PRO A 4 -20.69 11.50 -36.42
CA PRO A 4 -19.72 10.56 -36.98
C PRO A 4 -19.38 9.49 -35.96
N ASN A 5 -19.35 8.22 -36.37
CA ASN A 5 -19.03 7.09 -35.49
C ASN A 5 -17.72 7.30 -34.71
N SER A 6 -16.76 8.04 -35.28
CA SER A 6 -15.52 8.43 -34.60
C SER A 6 -15.73 9.29 -33.35
N LYS A 7 -16.69 10.21 -33.36
CA LYS A 7 -17.03 11.03 -32.18
C LYS A 7 -17.69 10.19 -31.09
N LEU A 8 -18.56 9.25 -31.48
CA LEU A 8 -19.19 8.33 -30.53
C LEU A 8 -18.17 7.38 -29.87
N LEU A 9 -17.24 6.83 -30.67
CA LEU A 9 -16.14 6.00 -30.17
C LEU A 9 -15.22 6.76 -29.22
N LEU A 10 -14.92 8.02 -29.53
CA LEU A 10 -14.11 8.88 -28.66
C LEU A 10 -14.79 9.16 -27.33
N VAL A 11 -16.09 9.48 -27.34
CA VAL A 11 -16.88 9.67 -26.12
C VAL A 11 -16.93 8.39 -25.29
N ALA A 12 -17.21 7.23 -25.90
CA ALA A 12 -17.22 5.95 -25.21
C ALA A 12 -15.86 5.62 -24.56
N SER A 13 -14.76 5.89 -25.26
CA SER A 13 -13.40 5.70 -24.74
C SER A 13 -13.13 6.54 -23.50
N ILE A 14 -13.58 7.80 -23.49
CA ILE A 14 -13.44 8.69 -22.32
C ILE A 14 -14.20 8.14 -21.11
N PHE A 15 -15.44 7.68 -21.30
CA PHE A 15 -16.23 7.09 -20.22
C PHE A 15 -15.58 5.83 -19.64
N ILE A 16 -15.07 4.95 -20.52
CA ILE A 16 -14.38 3.72 -20.08
C ILE A 16 -13.12 4.06 -19.28
N LEU A 17 -12.28 4.98 -19.77
CA LEU A 17 -11.09 5.40 -19.06
C LEU A 17 -11.41 6.03 -17.70
N GLY A 18 -12.45 6.89 -17.64
CA GLY A 18 -12.92 7.48 -16.39
C GLY A 18 -13.39 6.43 -15.38
N ALA A 19 -14.16 5.44 -15.82
CA ALA A 19 -14.62 4.34 -14.97
C ALA A 19 -13.47 3.46 -14.48
N LEU A 20 -12.48 3.16 -15.32
CA LEU A 20 -11.30 2.40 -14.94
C LEU A 20 -10.44 3.16 -13.92
N ALA A 21 -10.22 4.46 -14.13
CA ALA A 21 -9.48 5.31 -13.20
C ALA A 21 -10.17 5.40 -11.83
N SER A 22 -11.49 5.58 -11.80
CA SER A 22 -12.27 5.60 -10.56
C SER A 22 -12.17 4.28 -9.78
N GLN A 23 -12.29 3.14 -10.47
CA GLN A 23 -12.14 1.82 -9.84
C GLN A 23 -10.72 1.55 -9.35
N ALA A 24 -9.69 1.98 -10.09
CA ALA A 24 -8.31 1.85 -9.66
C ALA A 24 -8.04 2.70 -8.40
N MET A 25 -8.56 3.92 -8.36
CA MET A 25 -8.44 4.80 -7.20
C MET A 25 -9.13 4.22 -5.96
N ALA A 26 -10.34 3.69 -6.11
CA ALA A 26 -11.08 3.06 -5.01
C ALA A 26 -10.35 1.84 -4.44
N ARG A 27 -9.70 1.05 -5.29
CA ARG A 27 -8.85 -0.07 -4.85
C ARG A 27 -7.63 0.43 -4.08
N TYR A 28 -6.92 1.41 -4.63
CA TYR A 28 -5.76 1.99 -3.96
C TYR A 28 -6.10 2.56 -2.57
N THR A 29 -7.21 3.29 -2.43
CA THR A 29 -7.62 3.85 -1.13
C THR A 29 -7.99 2.75 -0.14
N SER A 30 -8.68 1.70 -0.59
CA SER A 30 -8.97 0.52 0.22
C SER A 30 -7.69 -0.17 0.71
N ASP A 31 -6.73 -0.40 -0.18
CA ASP A 31 -5.46 -1.06 0.15
C ASP A 31 -4.63 -0.20 1.12
N GLU A 32 -4.56 1.11 0.88
CA GLU A 32 -3.87 2.07 1.75
C GLU A 32 -4.51 2.11 3.15
N SER A 33 -5.85 2.15 3.25
CA SER A 33 -6.54 2.13 4.54
C SER A 33 -6.31 0.83 5.31
N SER A 34 -6.27 -0.31 4.60
CA SER A 34 -5.99 -1.62 5.18
C SER A 34 -4.56 -1.70 5.71
N MET A 35 -3.59 -1.15 4.96
CA MET A 35 -2.19 -1.09 5.39
C MET A 35 -2.00 -0.16 6.60
N ARG A 36 -2.68 0.99 6.64
CA ARG A 36 -2.68 1.87 7.82
C ARG A 36 -3.25 1.18 9.04
N LEU A 37 -4.36 0.46 8.90
CA LEU A 37 -4.92 -0.33 10.00
C LEU A 37 -3.92 -1.39 10.51
N ARG A 38 -3.24 -2.10 9.60
CA ARG A 38 -2.19 -3.06 9.94
C ARG A 38 -1.03 -2.40 10.71
N HIS A 39 -0.64 -1.19 10.33
CA HIS A 39 0.38 -0.42 11.04
C HIS A 39 -0.09 -0.04 12.46
N GLU A 40 -1.31 0.46 12.63
CA GLU A 40 -1.84 0.78 13.98
C GLU A 40 -1.91 -0.47 14.88
N GLN A 41 -2.35 -1.61 14.34
CA GLN A 41 -2.37 -2.88 15.08
C GLN A 41 -0.96 -3.34 15.46
N TRP A 42 0.00 -3.20 14.55
CA TRP A 42 1.40 -3.51 14.82
C TRP A 42 1.99 -2.55 15.89
N MET A 43 1.70 -1.26 15.82
CA MET A 43 2.12 -0.27 16.81
C MET A 43 1.58 -0.63 18.20
N ALA A 44 0.29 -0.96 18.29
CA ALA A 44 -0.34 -1.38 19.54
C ALA A 44 0.30 -2.67 20.09
N ARG A 45 0.61 -3.63 19.22
CA ARG A 45 1.25 -4.89 19.61
C ARG A 45 2.65 -4.70 20.19
N TYR A 46 3.44 -3.77 19.65
CA TYR A 46 4.84 -3.55 20.06
C TYR A 46 5.05 -2.28 20.90
N GLY A 47 3.96 -1.64 21.36
CA GLY A 47 4.03 -0.46 22.22
C GLY A 47 4.66 0.77 21.54
N ARG A 48 4.51 0.91 20.22
CA ARG A 48 5.12 2.03 19.47
C ARG A 48 4.30 3.30 19.63
N VAL A 49 4.98 4.36 20.05
CA VAL A 49 4.46 5.73 20.15
C VAL A 49 5.49 6.66 19.54
N TYR A 50 5.06 7.51 18.60
CA TYR A 50 5.93 8.48 17.93
C TYR A 50 5.70 9.89 18.48
N GLY A 51 6.75 10.70 18.49
CA GLY A 51 6.71 12.06 19.06
C GLY A 51 5.97 13.07 18.18
N SER A 52 5.76 12.76 16.89
CA SER A 52 5.03 13.65 15.97
C SER A 52 4.28 12.88 14.87
N SER A 53 3.28 13.53 14.28
CA SER A 53 2.59 13.00 13.08
C SER A 53 3.53 12.83 11.90
N ARG A 54 4.51 13.74 11.75
CA ARG A 54 5.54 13.65 10.70
C ARG A 54 6.43 12.42 10.89
N GLU A 55 6.88 12.17 12.12
CA GLU A 55 7.65 10.96 12.44
C GLU A 55 6.80 9.71 12.19
N LYS A 56 5.54 9.70 12.65
CA LYS A 56 4.61 8.59 12.41
C LYS A 56 4.44 8.28 10.93
N GLU A 57 4.35 9.30 10.07
CA GLU A 57 4.21 9.09 8.63
C GLU A 57 5.50 8.52 7.99
N VAL A 58 6.68 8.99 8.42
CA VAL A 58 7.97 8.42 7.98
C VAL A 58 8.06 6.95 8.39
N ARG A 59 7.77 6.65 9.66
CA ARG A 59 7.80 5.29 10.21
C ARG A 59 6.75 4.37 9.58
N TYR A 60 5.58 4.92 9.25
CA TYR A 60 4.56 4.21 8.49
C TYR A 60 5.05 3.81 7.09
N GLN A 61 5.75 4.70 6.38
CA GLN A 61 6.27 4.37 5.05
C GLN A 61 7.31 3.25 5.11
N ILE A 62 8.22 3.30 6.09
CA ILE A 62 9.20 2.22 6.33
C ILE A 62 8.49 0.91 6.67
N PHE A 63 7.50 0.97 7.56
CA PHE A 63 6.68 -0.18 7.92
C PHE A 63 5.97 -0.79 6.71
N LYS A 64 5.38 0.05 5.85
CA LYS A 64 4.69 -0.38 4.63
C LYS A 64 5.63 -1.12 3.68
N ASP A 65 6.84 -0.61 3.50
CA ASP A 65 7.85 -1.24 2.63
C ASP A 65 8.31 -2.60 3.20
N ASN A 66 8.57 -2.66 4.51
CA ASN A 66 8.95 -3.90 5.19
C ASN A 66 7.80 -4.93 5.22
N ALA A 67 6.55 -4.49 5.40
CA ALA A 67 5.37 -5.36 5.34
C ALA A 67 5.17 -5.93 3.93
N ALA A 68 5.36 -5.12 2.89
CA ALA A 68 5.30 -5.57 1.50
C ALA A 68 6.41 -6.60 1.18
N LEU A 69 7.62 -6.42 1.73
CA LEU A 69 8.68 -7.42 1.63
C LEU A 69 8.29 -8.74 2.29
N VAL A 70 7.74 -8.70 3.50
CA VAL A 70 7.24 -9.89 4.21
C VAL A 70 6.15 -10.60 3.41
N ASP A 71 5.17 -9.85 2.89
CA ASP A 71 4.04 -10.40 2.17
C ASP A 71 4.48 -11.02 0.83
N SER A 72 5.35 -10.33 0.07
CA SER A 72 5.88 -10.84 -1.20
C SER A 72 6.75 -12.09 -1.01
N PHE A 73 7.61 -12.10 0.01
CA PHE A 73 8.40 -13.27 0.37
C PHE A 73 7.53 -14.48 0.71
N ASN A 74 6.50 -14.26 1.53
CA ASN A 74 5.57 -15.32 1.93
C ASN A 74 4.67 -15.80 0.79
N ALA A 75 4.32 -14.92 -0.15
CA ALA A 75 3.53 -15.26 -1.33
C ALA A 75 4.32 -16.07 -2.36
N ALA A 76 5.63 -15.80 -2.52
CA ALA A 76 6.50 -16.57 -3.40
C ALA A 76 6.57 -18.05 -2.97
N GLY A 77 6.60 -18.33 -1.66
CA GLY A 77 6.55 -19.69 -1.14
C GLY A 77 7.81 -20.53 -1.42
N ASP A 78 8.88 -19.92 -1.92
CA ASP A 78 10.13 -20.58 -2.33
C ASP A 78 11.00 -21.07 -1.16
N LYS A 79 10.63 -20.74 0.08
CA LYS A 79 11.42 -21.01 1.28
C LYS A 79 10.64 -21.84 2.29
N PRO A 80 11.29 -22.73 3.06
CA PRO A 80 10.63 -23.57 4.06
C PRO A 80 10.23 -22.80 5.33
N TYR A 81 10.33 -21.47 5.33
CA TYR A 81 9.99 -20.61 6.45
C TYR A 81 9.21 -19.39 5.96
N LYS A 82 8.49 -18.74 6.88
CA LYS A 82 7.76 -17.51 6.64
C LYS A 82 8.39 -16.36 7.39
N LEU A 83 8.31 -15.17 6.82
CA LEU A 83 8.63 -13.94 7.51
C LEU A 83 7.38 -13.40 8.22
N GLY A 84 7.61 -12.58 9.25
CA GLY A 84 6.57 -11.84 9.94
C GLY A 84 7.06 -10.44 10.29
N THR A 85 6.14 -9.48 10.37
CA THR A 85 6.47 -8.14 10.87
C THR A 85 6.82 -8.23 12.37
N ASN A 86 8.05 -7.87 12.70
CA ASN A 86 8.58 -7.90 14.07
C ASN A 86 8.67 -6.47 14.65
N GLN A 87 9.22 -6.33 15.85
CA GLN A 87 9.36 -5.03 16.54
C GLN A 87 10.23 -4.01 15.79
N PHE A 88 11.01 -4.42 14.79
CA PHE A 88 11.90 -3.56 14.00
C PHE A 88 11.31 -3.20 12.64
N ALA A 89 10.03 -3.51 12.39
CA ALA A 89 9.42 -3.32 11.07
C ALA A 89 9.33 -1.84 10.64
N ASP A 90 9.51 -0.88 11.54
CA ASP A 90 9.55 0.56 11.25
C ASP A 90 10.97 1.13 11.08
N LEU A 91 11.99 0.26 11.03
CA LEU A 91 13.39 0.64 10.83
C LEU A 91 13.85 0.39 9.39
N THR A 92 14.74 1.24 8.89
CA THR A 92 15.49 0.93 7.66
C THR A 92 16.55 -0.14 7.94
N ASN A 93 17.11 -0.72 6.87
CA ASN A 93 18.21 -1.67 7.01
C ASN A 93 19.45 -1.05 7.67
N GLU A 94 19.70 0.23 7.45
CA GLU A 94 20.80 0.97 8.07
C GLU A 94 20.54 1.16 9.56
N GLU A 95 19.34 1.61 9.94
CA GLU A 95 18.94 1.76 11.34
C GLU A 95 18.94 0.43 12.10
N PHE A 96 18.58 -0.68 11.44
CA PHE A 96 18.60 -2.01 12.05
C PHE A 96 20.02 -2.55 12.32
N LYS A 97 21.01 -2.09 11.56
CA LYS A 97 22.41 -2.54 11.68
C LYS A 97 23.23 -1.73 12.69
N MET A 98 22.73 -0.56 13.11
CA MET A 98 23.35 0.29 14.13
C MET A 98 23.20 -0.33 15.52
#